data_AF-A0A8T3NHT9-F1
#
_entry.id   AF-A0A8T3NHT9-F1
#
_cell.length_a   1.000
_cell.length_b   1.000
_cell.length_c   1.000
_cell.angle_alpha   90.00
_cell.angle_beta   90.00
_cell.angle_gamma   90.00
#
_symmetry.space_group_name_H-M   'P 1'
#
loop_
_entity.id
_entity.type
_entity.pdbx_description
1 polymer ?
#
loop_
_entity_poly.entity_id
_entity_poly.type
_entity_poly.pdbx_seq_one_letter_code
_entity_poly.pdbx_strand_id
1 'polypeptide(L)' 'MEQPPRDEEREERITMEIIVDANGPKEQATGWYYYLEDTLCVPLLTRCILSDASA' A
#
# COMPACT_ATOMS: atom_id res chain seq x y z
N MET A 1 -3.05 -17.33 -1.54
CA MET A 1 -3.86 -16.15 -1.18
C MET A 1 -4.84 -15.94 -2.30
N GLU A 2 -6.14 -15.90 -1.99
CA GLU A 2 -7.14 -15.50 -2.97
C GLU A 2 -6.96 -14.00 -3.25
N GLN A 3 -7.01 -13.63 -4.52
CA GLN A 3 -6.99 -12.22 -4.89
C GLN A 3 -8.36 -11.62 -4.55
N PRO A 4 -8.40 -10.43 -3.91
CA PRO A 4 -9.67 -9.75 -3.70
C PRO A 4 -10.31 -9.42 -5.06
N PRO A 5 -11.65 -9.29 -5.11
CA PRO A 5 -12.32 -8.80 -6.32
C PRO A 5 -11.77 -7.42 -6.71
N ARG A 6 -11.79 -7.13 -8.01
CA ARG A 6 -11.35 -5.83 -8.54
C ARG A 6 -12.27 -4.73 -8.01
N ASP A 7 -11.65 -3.67 -7.51
CA ASP A 7 -12.32 -2.48 -6.99
C ASP A 7 -11.83 -1.28 -7.80
N GLU A 8 -12.67 -0.78 -8.70
CA GLU A 8 -12.30 0.28 -9.65
C GLU A 8 -11.85 1.57 -8.95
N GLU A 9 -12.44 1.93 -7.81
CA GLU A 9 -12.04 3.11 -7.04
C GLU A 9 -10.64 2.93 -6.46
N ARG A 10 -10.34 1.72 -5.94
CA ARG A 10 -9.00 1.39 -5.45
C ARG A 10 -7.96 1.43 -6.56
N GLU A 11 -8.27 0.86 -7.73
CA GLU A 11 -7.35 0.82 -8.87
C GLU A 11 -7.10 2.22 -9.45
N GLU A 12 -8.14 3.05 -9.54
CA GLU A 12 -8.04 4.46 -9.97
C GLU A 12 -7.15 5.24 -9.01
N ARG A 13 -7.40 5.15 -7.71
CA ARG A 13 -6.59 5.83 -6.69
C ARG A 13 -5.12 5.40 -6.75
N ILE A 14 -4.85 4.11 -6.89
CA ILE A 14 -3.47 3.63 -7.06
C ILE A 14 -2.81 4.29 -8.28
N THR A 15 -3.48 4.25 -9.43
CA THR A 15 -2.92 4.70 -10.72
C THR A 15 -2.77 6.21 -10.81
N MET A 16 -3.78 6.94 -10.32
CA MET A 16 -3.94 8.38 -10.54
C MET A 16 -3.58 9.25 -9.33
N GLU A 17 -3.34 8.64 -8.16
CA GLU A 17 -2.92 9.37 -6.96
C GLU A 17 -1.63 8.83 -6.36
N ILE A 18 -1.45 7.50 -6.29
CA ILE A 18 -0.32 6.89 -5.57
C ILE A 18 0.93 6.75 -6.44
N ILE A 19 0.81 6.14 -7.62
CA ILE A 19 1.97 5.82 -8.49
C ILE A 19 1.95 6.59 -9.82
N VAL A 20 1.44 7.83 -9.79
CA VAL A 20 1.37 8.71 -10.96
C VAL A 20 2.75 8.88 -11.58
N ASP A 21 2.85 8.67 -12.89
CA ASP A 21 4.08 8.81 -13.69
C ASP A 21 5.29 8.02 -13.16
N ALA A 22 5.08 7.01 -12.33
CA ALA A 22 6.14 6.17 -11.81
C ALA A 22 6.60 5.16 -12.88
N ASN A 23 7.79 5.36 -13.42
CA ASN A 23 8.40 4.58 -14.51
C ASN A 23 9.17 3.36 -14.01
N GLY A 24 9.28 3.18 -12.69
CA GLY A 24 9.98 2.02 -12.14
C GLY A 24 9.67 1.73 -10.67
N PRO A 25 10.13 0.57 -10.16
CA PRO A 25 9.78 0.09 -8.82
C PRO A 25 10.16 1.05 -7.69
N LYS A 26 11.27 1.79 -7.85
CA LYS A 26 11.72 2.76 -6.86
C LYS A 26 10.73 3.91 -6.72
N GLU A 27 10.28 4.46 -7.85
CA GLU A 27 9.33 5.57 -7.89
C GLU A 27 7.96 5.13 -7.36
N GLN A 28 7.52 3.92 -7.71
CA GLN A 28 6.29 3.34 -7.17
C GLN A 28 6.34 3.22 -5.64
N ALA A 29 7.46 2.73 -5.10
CA ALA A 29 7.64 2.63 -3.65
C ALA A 29 7.62 4.00 -2.95
N THR A 30 8.20 5.02 -3.60
CA THR A 30 8.17 6.41 -3.11
C THR A 30 6.74 6.97 -3.10
N GLY A 31 5.95 6.73 -4.16
CA GLY A 31 4.55 7.15 -4.21
C GLY A 31 3.70 6.52 -3.10
N TRP A 32 3.85 5.21 -2.88
CA TRP A 32 3.21 4.54 -1.74
C TRP A 32 3.62 5.10 -0.39
N TYR A 33 4.91 5.39 -0.21
CA TYR A 33 5.41 5.94 1.04
C TYR A 33 4.74 7.29 1.36
N TYR A 34 4.72 8.23 0.42
CA TYR A 34 4.12 9.55 0.64
C TYR A 34 2.61 9.46 0.82
N TYR A 35 1.91 8.70 -0.02
CA TYR A 35 0.46 8.55 0.12
C TYR A 35 0.08 7.98 1.49
N LEU A 36 0.81 6.97 1.98
CA LEU A 36 0.54 6.38 3.30
C LEU A 36 0.94 7.32 4.44
N GLU A 37 2.03 8.07 4.31
CA GLU A 37 2.43 9.09 5.29
C GLU A 37 1.34 10.16 5.47
N ASP A 38 0.74 10.62 4.38
CA ASP A 38 -0.30 11.65 4.40
C ASP A 38 -1.68 11.12 4.83
N THR A 39 -2.01 9.88 4.47
CA THR A 39 -3.38 9.33 4.67
C THR A 39 -3.54 8.47 5.93
N LEU A 40 -2.46 7.91 6.47
CA LEU A 40 -2.54 7.14 7.70
C LEU A 40 -2.58 8.05 8.92
N CYS A 41 -3.69 8.02 9.64
CA CYS A 41 -3.79 8.66 10.96
C CYS A 41 -2.97 7.89 11.99
N VAL A 42 -1.71 8.27 12.18
CA VAL A 42 -0.83 7.77 13.24
C VAL A 42 -0.89 8.66 14.48
N PRO A 43 -0.80 8.10 15.71
CA PRO A 43 -0.64 6.67 16.02
C PRO A 43 -1.93 5.86 15.86
N LEU A 44 -1.82 4.60 15.40
CA LEU A 44 -2.93 3.63 15.38
C LEU A 44 -2.57 2.34 16.14
N LEU A 45 -3.58 1.64 16.64
CA LEU A 45 -3.42 0.34 17.27
C LEU A 45 -3.21 -0.75 16.21
N THR A 46 -2.16 -1.56 16.34
CA THR A 46 -1.83 -2.62 15.39
C THR A 46 -1.70 -3.98 16.08
N ARG A 47 -1.90 -5.07 15.34
CA ARG A 47 -1.63 -6.45 15.78
C ARG A 47 -0.50 -7.02 14.93
N CYS A 48 0.60 -7.43 15.55
CA CYS A 48 1.63 -8.21 14.87
C CYS A 48 1.07 -9.61 14.55
N ILE A 49 1.11 -10.00 13.27
CA ILE A 49 0.66 -11.32 12.78
C ILE A 49 1.82 -12.26 12.43
N LEU A 50 3.05 -11.90 12.79
CA LEU A 50 4.21 -12.73 12.51
C LEU A 50 4.07 -14.04 13.30
N SER A 51 3.80 -15.13 12.61
CA SER A 51 3.92 -16.47 13.15
C SER A 51 5.40 -16.82 13.21
N ASP A 52 5.87 -17.27 14.37
CA ASP A 52 7.26 -17.69 14.56
C ASP A 52 7.63 -18.74 13.49
N ALA A 53 8.70 -18.48 12.74
CA ALA A 53 9.19 -19.36 11.67
C ALA A 53 10.28 -20.33 12.18
N SER A 54 10.41 -20.49 13.50
CA SER A 54 11.27 -21.50 14.12
C SER A 54 10.52 -22.82 14.34
N ALA A 55 10.43 -23.63 13.26
CA ALA A 55 10.10 -25.06 13.31
C ALA A 55 10.92 -25.83 12.27
#